data_AF-Q5BAP1-F1
#
_entry.id   AF-Q5BAP1-F1
#
_cell.length_a   1.000
_cell.length_b   1.000
_cell.length_c   1.000
_cell.angle_alpha   90.00
_cell.angle_beta   90.00
_cell.angle_gamma   90.00
#
_symmetry.space_group_name_H-M   'P 1'
#
loop_
_entity.id
_entity.type
_entity.pdbx_description
1 polymer ?
#
loop_
_entity_poly.entity_id
_entity_poly.type
_entity_poly.pdbx_seq_one_letter_code
_entity_poly.pdbx_strand_id
1 'polypeptide(L)'
;MQVVFPMVSIFLVFLQCKPTAALWDYTITHATCWDQAVIYNFSCWVSAYTTMTDIILALVPITVFWKLQMRQSTKIGVCILLGLTLLSAIVILGSIALQYRSIADPRTLFSDSTLSPLHFSSNLQLRPQNGQLNLRLSKCPSLRAWSGISIDSKNHGKNTFRPDRVIRAPSDVAGSHFDYIVCTHKAFDPRGAIIPLDPVVDGTTTIVVLQNGVGNEDPFRERWPGVTIISGVVWVGASQPAPGVVYHTHSEHTELGLFPNRSLNDASLEESRLQTFTSVLSAGGTHFTTFADIQPRRWEKVIWNVAWNAITALTDQDVSSWLSSSPDAVPYTRQLMNEVIAVAKGCNVEVKDGLADQLIERAQRLGALRTSMQADREAGREMEIEVILGVPVKKGRELGIDTPRLEGLYVLLVAINRQIKDKRAN
;
A
#
# COMPACT_ATOMS: atom_id res chain seq x y z
N MET A 1 11.34 -34.32 28.57
CA MET A 1 11.40 -32.87 28.27
C MET A 1 10.98 -32.53 26.85
N GLN A 2 11.41 -33.27 25.83
CA GLN A 2 11.08 -33.00 24.42
C GLN A 2 9.58 -32.93 24.10
N VAL A 3 8.72 -33.67 24.82
CA VAL A 3 7.26 -33.59 24.69
C VAL A 3 6.64 -32.51 25.58
N VAL A 4 7.28 -32.20 26.71
CA VAL A 4 6.71 -31.32 27.73
C VAL A 4 6.70 -29.87 27.27
N PHE A 5 7.80 -29.38 26.69
CA PHE A 5 7.88 -27.97 26.27
C PHE A 5 6.95 -27.60 25.10
N PRO A 6 6.79 -28.45 24.06
CA PRO A 6 5.74 -28.24 23.05
C PRO A 6 4.32 -28.32 23.61
N MET A 7 4.07 -29.18 24.60
CA MET A 7 2.75 -29.20 25.25
C MET A 7 2.48 -27.88 25.98
N VAL A 8 3.49 -27.33 26.68
CA VAL A 8 3.38 -26.02 27.33
C VAL A 8 3.14 -24.90 26.32
N SER A 9 3.80 -24.91 25.15
CA SER A 9 3.56 -23.87 24.14
C SER A 9 2.12 -23.88 23.62
N ILE A 10 1.52 -25.07 23.44
CA ILE A 10 0.10 -25.19 23.07
C ILE A 10 -0.79 -24.52 24.12
N PHE A 11 -0.56 -24.77 25.42
CA PHE A 11 -1.35 -24.13 26.47
C PHE A 11 -1.16 -22.61 26.51
N LEU A 12 0.05 -22.10 26.28
CA LEU A 12 0.30 -20.65 26.26
C LEU A 12 -0.48 -19.97 25.13
N VAL A 13 -0.60 -20.60 23.95
CA VAL A 13 -1.40 -20.06 22.83
C VAL A 13 -2.87 -19.90 23.20
N PHE A 14 -3.46 -20.85 23.92
CA PHE A 14 -4.87 -20.78 24.33
C PHE A 14 -5.11 -19.90 25.58
N LEU A 15 -4.07 -19.65 26.39
CA LEU A 15 -4.19 -18.86 27.62
C LEU A 15 -3.72 -17.41 27.45
N GLN A 16 -3.25 -17.03 26.25
CA GLN A 16 -2.67 -15.71 26.01
C GLN A 16 -3.68 -14.56 26.08
N CYS A 17 -4.99 -14.83 25.98
CA CYS A 17 -6.05 -13.81 26.05
C CYS A 17 -7.15 -14.19 27.05
N LYS A 18 -7.70 -13.18 27.72
CA LYS A 18 -8.91 -13.30 28.55
C LYS A 18 -9.99 -12.34 28.04
N PRO A 19 -11.17 -12.82 27.62
CA PRO A 19 -11.53 -14.24 27.43
C PRO A 19 -10.77 -14.89 26.27
N THR A 20 -10.56 -16.21 26.32
CA THR A 20 -9.84 -16.99 25.29
C THR A 20 -10.46 -16.83 23.90
N ALA A 21 -11.78 -16.61 23.83
CA ALA A 21 -12.49 -16.38 22.57
C ALA A 21 -11.94 -15.20 21.76
N ALA A 22 -11.29 -14.22 22.40
CA ALA A 22 -10.67 -13.09 21.72
C ALA A 22 -9.50 -13.47 20.79
N LEU A 23 -9.04 -14.73 20.84
CA LEU A 23 -8.04 -15.25 19.90
C LEU A 23 -8.57 -15.40 18.48
N TRP A 24 -9.88 -15.63 18.34
CA TRP A 24 -10.52 -15.89 17.05
C TRP A 24 -11.77 -15.02 16.81
N ASP A 25 -12.34 -14.42 17.86
CA ASP A 25 -13.44 -13.47 17.79
C ASP A 25 -12.94 -12.05 18.10
N TYR A 26 -12.59 -11.35 17.02
CA TYR A 26 -12.09 -9.97 17.06
C TYR A 26 -13.18 -8.94 17.42
N THR A 27 -14.43 -9.36 17.63
CA THR A 27 -15.50 -8.46 18.07
C THR A 27 -15.48 -8.20 19.59
N ILE A 28 -14.73 -9.02 20.35
CA ILE A 28 -14.58 -8.90 21.80
C ILE A 28 -13.53 -7.82 22.13
N THR A 29 -13.99 -6.60 22.41
CA THR A 29 -13.12 -5.43 22.59
C THR A 29 -12.53 -5.21 23.98
N HIS A 30 -12.97 -5.98 24.99
CA HIS A 30 -12.52 -5.85 26.38
C HIS A 30 -11.53 -6.96 26.78
N ALA A 31 -10.92 -7.63 25.79
CA ALA A 31 -9.99 -8.70 26.05
C ALA A 31 -8.61 -8.17 26.46
N THR A 32 -8.01 -8.76 27.48
CA THR A 32 -6.62 -8.51 27.86
C THR A 32 -5.76 -9.66 27.36
N CYS A 33 -4.81 -9.37 26.48
CA CYS A 33 -3.88 -10.35 25.93
C CYS A 33 -2.44 -10.06 26.37
N TRP A 34 -1.60 -11.10 26.39
CA TRP A 34 -0.17 -10.96 26.61
C TRP A 34 0.53 -10.32 25.41
N ASP A 35 1.71 -9.73 25.65
CA ASP A 35 2.56 -9.20 24.59
C ASP A 35 3.01 -10.32 23.64
N GLN A 36 2.93 -10.09 22.33
CA GLN A 36 3.26 -11.07 21.30
C GLN A 36 4.72 -11.53 21.36
N ALA A 37 5.63 -10.71 21.90
CA ALA A 37 7.02 -11.07 22.11
C ALA A 37 7.17 -12.24 23.10
N VAL A 38 6.25 -12.42 24.05
CA VAL A 38 6.31 -13.51 25.04
C VAL A 38 6.10 -14.86 24.36
N ILE A 39 5.06 -14.97 23.54
CA ILE A 39 4.72 -16.20 22.80
C ILE A 39 5.80 -16.49 21.76
N TYR A 40 6.27 -15.45 21.07
CA TYR A 40 7.34 -15.56 20.08
C TYR A 40 8.64 -16.08 20.70
N ASN A 41 9.14 -15.43 21.75
CA ASN A 41 10.40 -15.80 22.39
C ASN A 41 10.34 -17.23 22.96
N PHE A 42 9.22 -17.60 23.56
CA PHE A 42 9.03 -18.97 24.06
C PHE A 42 9.01 -19.98 22.92
N SER A 43 8.30 -19.69 21.82
CA SER A 43 8.22 -20.58 20.65
C SER A 43 9.59 -20.76 19.97
N CYS A 44 10.36 -19.69 19.82
CA CYS A 44 11.74 -19.76 19.31
C CYS A 44 12.63 -20.62 20.22
N TRP A 45 12.51 -20.46 21.53
CA TRP A 45 13.27 -21.27 22.49
C TRP A 45 12.90 -22.76 22.41
N VAL A 46 11.60 -23.10 22.34
CA VAL A 46 11.14 -24.49 22.17
C VAL A 46 11.67 -25.09 20.87
N SER A 47 11.62 -24.34 19.77
CA SER A 47 12.12 -24.80 18.46
C SER A 47 13.64 -25.01 18.47
N ALA A 48 14.40 -24.12 19.11
CA ALA A 48 15.85 -24.29 19.28
C ALA A 48 16.18 -25.52 20.13
N TYR A 49 15.48 -25.70 21.25
CA TYR A 49 15.66 -26.85 22.15
C TYR A 49 15.36 -28.18 21.46
N THR A 50 14.24 -28.27 20.74
CA THR A 50 13.83 -29.48 20.01
C THR A 50 14.81 -29.83 18.88
N THR A 51 15.25 -28.82 18.11
CA THR A 51 16.28 -28.99 17.07
C THR A 51 17.59 -29.53 17.66
N MET A 52 18.04 -28.97 18.78
CA MET A 52 19.24 -29.44 19.46
C MET A 52 19.10 -30.90 19.92
N THR A 53 17.95 -31.26 20.51
CA THR A 53 17.71 -32.65 20.94
C THR A 53 17.65 -33.63 19.77
N ASP A 54 17.07 -33.25 18.64
CA ASP A 54 17.01 -34.09 17.44
C ASP A 54 18.42 -34.38 16.89
N ILE A 55 19.30 -33.37 16.89
CA ILE A 55 20.71 -33.53 16.49
C ILE A 55 21.45 -34.47 17.44
N ILE A 56 21.28 -34.30 18.76
CA ILE A 56 21.91 -35.16 19.76
C ILE A 56 21.44 -36.61 19.64
N LEU A 57 20.13 -36.81 19.49
CA LEU A 57 19.51 -38.14 19.34
C LEU A 57 19.88 -38.82 18.02
N ALA A 58 20.20 -38.06 16.97
CA ALA A 58 20.74 -38.64 15.74
C ALA A 58 22.22 -39.03 15.89
N LEU A 59 23.06 -38.15 16.45
CA LEU A 59 24.52 -38.36 16.46
C LEU A 59 25.01 -39.34 17.52
N VAL A 60 24.46 -39.28 18.74
CA VAL A 60 24.93 -40.11 19.86
C VAL A 60 24.79 -41.61 19.55
N PRO A 61 23.64 -42.12 19.08
CA PRO A 61 23.50 -43.54 18.79
C PRO A 61 24.38 -44.00 17.62
N ILE A 62 24.59 -43.17 16.59
CA ILE A 62 25.47 -43.50 15.45
C ILE A 62 26.89 -43.81 15.96
N THR A 63 27.42 -43.00 16.88
CA THR A 63 28.76 -43.22 17.45
C THR A 63 28.86 -44.49 18.30
N VAL A 64 27.77 -44.90 18.94
CA VAL A 64 27.68 -46.10 19.78
C VAL A 64 27.52 -47.36 18.91
N PHE A 65 26.59 -47.35 17.95
CA PHE A 65 26.32 -48.48 17.06
C PHE A 65 27.49 -48.81 16.13
N TRP A 66 28.33 -47.83 15.79
CA TRP A 66 29.52 -48.09 14.99
C TRP A 66 30.52 -49.01 15.71
N LYS A 67 30.59 -48.94 17.05
CA LYS A 67 31.48 -49.74 17.90
C LYS A 67 30.94 -51.13 18.27
N LEU A 68 29.65 -51.39 18.04
CA LEU A 68 29.01 -52.68 18.33
C LEU A 68 29.29 -53.71 17.22
N GLN A 69 29.47 -54.97 17.59
CA GLN A 69 29.67 -56.08 16.63
C GLN A 69 28.33 -56.55 16.06
N MET A 70 27.83 -55.87 15.03
CA MET A 70 26.58 -56.19 14.34
C MET A 70 26.80 -56.35 12.84
N ARG A 71 25.89 -57.09 12.17
CA ARG A 71 25.86 -57.24 10.71
C ARG A 71 25.68 -55.88 10.05
N GLN A 72 26.49 -55.59 9.02
CA GLN A 72 26.57 -54.27 8.38
C GLN A 72 25.21 -53.75 7.88
N SER A 73 24.35 -54.63 7.36
CA SER A 73 23.00 -54.27 6.92
C SER A 73 22.13 -53.71 8.06
N THR A 74 22.25 -54.26 9.27
CA THR A 74 21.50 -53.79 10.44
C THR A 74 22.06 -52.47 10.97
N LYS A 75 23.39 -52.28 10.92
CA LYS A 75 24.01 -50.99 11.28
C LYS A 75 23.52 -49.87 10.39
N ILE A 76 23.53 -50.10 9.08
CA ILE A 76 23.05 -49.12 8.10
C ILE A 76 21.56 -48.83 8.33
N GLY A 77 20.74 -49.87 8.53
CA GLY A 77 19.30 -49.71 8.80
C GLY A 77 18.99 -48.89 10.05
N VAL A 78 19.70 -49.14 11.16
CA VAL A 78 19.52 -48.39 12.42
C VAL A 78 20.00 -46.94 12.29
N CYS A 79 21.14 -46.70 11.63
CA CYS A 79 21.63 -45.34 11.37
C CYS A 79 20.67 -44.54 10.48
N ILE A 80 20.06 -45.16 9.48
CA ILE A 80 19.04 -44.50 8.63
C ILE A 80 17.79 -44.18 9.46
N LEU A 81 17.27 -45.15 10.23
CA LEU A 81 16.07 -44.97 11.04
C LEU A 81 16.22 -43.81 12.05
N LEU A 82 17.39 -43.70 12.68
CA LEU A 82 17.70 -42.64 13.65
C LEU A 82 18.09 -41.31 12.98
N GLY A 83 18.59 -41.35 11.74
CA GLY A 83 18.90 -40.17 10.95
C GLY A 83 17.67 -39.45 10.39
N LEU A 84 16.49 -40.08 10.39
CA LEU A 84 15.25 -39.46 9.92
C LEU A 84 14.84 -38.24 10.77
N THR A 85 15.27 -38.13 12.02
CA THR A 85 15.04 -36.95 12.88
C THR A 85 15.88 -35.73 12.48
N LEU A 86 16.91 -35.90 11.64
CA LEU A 86 17.65 -34.76 11.09
C LEU A 86 16.84 -34.02 10.01
N LEU A 87 15.89 -34.70 9.36
CA LEU A 87 15.00 -34.07 8.39
C LEU A 87 14.04 -33.08 9.06
N SER A 88 13.52 -33.40 10.26
CA SER A 88 12.70 -32.45 11.03
C SER A 88 13.51 -31.24 11.47
N ALA A 89 14.75 -31.45 11.93
CA ALA A 89 15.66 -30.37 12.32
C ALA A 89 15.94 -29.39 11.16
N ILE A 90 16.16 -29.89 9.94
CA ILE A 90 16.39 -29.06 8.74
C ILE A 90 15.17 -28.20 8.42
N VAL A 91 13.96 -28.79 8.46
CA VAL A 91 12.71 -28.06 8.21
C VAL A 91 12.46 -26.98 9.26
N ILE A 92 12.75 -27.28 10.54
CA ILE A 92 12.59 -26.31 11.65
C ILE A 92 13.60 -25.16 11.51
N LEU A 93 14.87 -25.45 11.20
CA LEU A 93 15.88 -24.42 10.95
C LEU A 93 15.50 -23.51 9.77
N GLY A 94 14.95 -24.08 8.70
CA GLY A 94 14.39 -23.32 7.58
C GLY A 94 13.24 -22.40 8.03
N SER A 95 12.33 -22.91 8.85
CA SER A 95 11.20 -22.15 9.39
C SER A 95 11.65 -21.00 10.31
N ILE A 96 12.63 -21.23 11.19
CA ILE A 96 13.23 -20.20 12.04
C ILE A 96 13.95 -19.14 11.20
N ALA A 97 14.70 -19.55 10.17
CA ALA A 97 15.40 -18.61 9.30
C ALA A 97 14.44 -17.74 8.49
N LEU A 98 13.32 -18.30 8.03
CA LEU A 98 12.24 -17.57 7.38
C LEU A 98 11.58 -16.57 8.34
N GLN A 99 11.28 -17.01 9.57
CA GLN A 99 10.74 -16.12 10.61
C GLN A 99 11.71 -15.00 10.99
N TYR A 100 13.01 -15.29 11.15
CA TYR A 100 14.01 -14.26 11.44
C TYR A 100 14.19 -13.26 10.28
N ARG A 101 14.15 -13.73 9.03
CA ARG A 101 14.14 -12.86 7.83
C ARG A 101 12.88 -12.00 7.73
N SER A 102 11.74 -12.46 8.24
CA SER A 102 10.52 -11.65 8.31
C SER A 102 10.62 -10.47 9.30
N ILE A 103 11.51 -10.58 10.30
CA ILE A 103 11.68 -9.58 11.37
C ILE A 103 12.86 -8.63 11.08
N ALA A 104 13.94 -9.13 10.49
CA ALA A 104 15.14 -8.34 10.21
C ALA A 104 14.99 -7.39 9.01
N ASP A 105 14.00 -7.60 8.15
CA ASP A 105 13.71 -6.71 7.02
C ASP A 105 12.25 -6.20 7.10
N PRO A 106 12.02 -4.91 7.38
CA PRO A 106 10.67 -4.32 7.34
C PRO A 106 9.98 -4.44 5.96
N ARG A 107 10.69 -4.88 4.91
CA ARG A 107 10.17 -5.08 3.55
C ARG A 107 9.57 -6.47 3.31
N THR A 108 9.78 -7.46 4.20
CA THR A 108 9.26 -8.83 4.03
C THR A 108 7.92 -9.09 4.76
N LEU A 109 7.37 -8.08 5.43
CA LEU A 109 6.02 -8.08 6.03
C LEU A 109 4.86 -8.33 5.02
N PHE A 110 5.15 -8.44 3.72
CA PHE A 110 4.14 -8.60 2.67
C PHE A 110 3.86 -10.06 2.26
N SER A 111 4.48 -11.08 2.90
CA SER A 111 4.29 -12.48 2.50
C SER A 111 3.34 -13.29 3.39
N ASP A 112 2.95 -12.82 4.58
CA ASP A 112 2.07 -13.61 5.46
C ASP A 112 0.59 -13.31 5.20
N SER A 113 0.01 -14.20 4.42
CA SER A 113 -1.32 -14.16 3.83
C SER A 113 -2.36 -14.75 4.79
N THR A 114 -2.66 -14.06 5.90
CA THR A 114 -3.82 -14.44 6.75
C THR A 114 -4.56 -13.28 7.43
N LEU A 115 -4.16 -12.02 7.24
CA LEU A 115 -4.92 -10.88 7.77
C LEU A 115 -5.98 -10.42 6.76
N SER A 116 -7.24 -10.65 7.11
CA SER A 116 -8.43 -10.30 6.33
C SER A 116 -8.48 -8.81 5.93
N PRO A 117 -9.02 -8.48 4.75
CA PRO A 117 -8.80 -7.20 4.09
C PRO A 117 -9.73 -6.09 4.62
N LEU A 118 -9.21 -5.25 5.51
CA LEU A 118 -9.83 -3.96 5.82
C LEU A 118 -9.39 -2.93 4.77
N HIS A 119 -10.33 -2.60 3.87
CA HIS A 119 -10.22 -1.45 2.98
C HIS A 119 -10.02 -0.19 3.81
N PHE A 120 -8.85 0.45 3.69
CA PHE A 120 -8.66 1.80 4.18
C PHE A 120 -8.29 2.73 3.03
N SER A 121 -8.99 3.84 3.06
CA SER A 121 -9.02 4.87 2.05
C SER A 121 -9.48 6.07 2.86
N SER A 122 -8.53 6.71 3.53
CA SER A 122 -8.83 7.90 4.33
C SER A 122 -9.38 8.96 3.38
N ASN A 123 -10.45 9.63 3.77
CA ASN A 123 -10.68 10.99 3.31
C ASN A 123 -10.31 11.90 4.45
N LEU A 124 -9.67 13.00 4.13
CA LEU A 124 -9.07 13.94 5.05
C LEU A 124 -9.88 15.23 4.94
N GLN A 125 -10.75 15.53 5.89
CA GLN A 125 -11.47 16.81 5.89
C GLN A 125 -10.72 17.80 6.78
N LEU A 126 -10.47 19.03 6.30
CA LEU A 126 -9.76 20.07 7.05
C LEU A 126 -10.70 21.22 7.41
N ARG A 127 -10.62 21.68 8.66
CA ARG A 127 -11.22 22.95 9.12
C ARG A 127 -10.13 23.84 9.71
N PRO A 128 -9.92 25.07 9.22
CA PRO A 128 -9.05 26.03 9.87
C PRO A 128 -9.82 26.75 10.99
N GLN A 129 -9.46 26.51 12.26
CA GLN A 129 -9.72 27.46 13.33
C GLN A 129 -8.45 27.63 14.17
N ASN A 130 -8.03 28.88 14.39
CA ASN A 130 -6.91 29.27 15.26
C ASN A 130 -5.55 28.60 14.97
N GLY A 131 -5.22 28.39 13.69
CA GLY A 131 -3.93 27.77 13.32
C GLY A 131 -3.80 26.30 13.74
N GLN A 132 -4.90 25.64 14.13
CA GLN A 132 -4.95 24.20 14.39
C GLN A 132 -5.78 23.49 13.31
N LEU A 133 -5.22 22.38 12.85
CA LEU A 133 -5.73 21.54 11.77
C LEU A 133 -6.71 20.51 12.34
N ASN A 134 -8.01 20.79 12.24
CA ASN A 134 -9.03 19.84 12.67
C ASN A 134 -9.32 18.85 11.55
N LEU A 135 -8.95 17.59 11.78
CA LEU A 135 -8.89 16.51 10.81
C LEU A 135 -10.02 15.53 11.06
N ARG A 136 -10.78 15.14 10.02
CA ARG A 136 -11.84 14.11 10.15
C ARG A 136 -11.71 13.02 9.11
N LEU A 137 -11.82 11.76 9.56
CA LEU A 137 -11.68 10.55 8.74
C LEU A 137 -13.03 9.89 8.51
N SER A 138 -13.33 9.52 7.26
CA SER A 138 -14.47 8.67 6.91
C SER A 138 -14.04 7.21 6.65
N LYS A 139 -14.83 6.26 7.16
CA LYS A 139 -14.65 4.78 7.14
C LYS A 139 -13.52 4.25 8.03
N CYS A 140 -13.84 3.98 9.29
CA CYS A 140 -13.03 3.06 10.12
C CYS A 140 -13.92 2.16 10.99
N PRO A 141 -14.12 0.87 10.64
CA PRO A 141 -14.97 -0.02 11.42
C PRO A 141 -14.34 -0.53 12.73
N SER A 142 -13.01 -0.45 12.92
CA SER A 142 -12.29 -1.19 13.98
C SER A 142 -11.58 -0.35 15.05
N LEU A 143 -11.70 0.98 15.07
CA LEU A 143 -11.03 1.81 16.08
C LEU A 143 -11.97 2.21 17.22
N ARG A 144 -12.18 1.31 18.21
CA ARG A 144 -12.95 1.59 19.45
C ARG A 144 -12.11 1.92 20.70
N ALA A 145 -10.79 2.03 20.58
CA ALA A 145 -9.92 2.55 21.63
C ALA A 145 -8.96 3.57 21.02
N TRP A 146 -9.27 4.85 21.17
CA TRP A 146 -8.72 5.90 20.34
C TRP A 146 -7.43 6.48 20.94
N SER A 147 -6.29 5.85 20.65
CA SER A 147 -4.96 6.40 20.96
C SER A 147 -4.47 7.40 19.91
N GLY A 148 -5.14 7.49 18.74
CA GLY A 148 -4.75 8.29 17.58
C GLY A 148 -4.17 7.44 16.45
N ILE A 149 -3.68 8.09 15.40
CA ILE A 149 -2.85 7.51 14.34
C ILE A 149 -1.39 7.72 14.74
N SER A 150 -0.66 6.65 14.99
CA SER A 150 0.78 6.70 15.19
C SER A 150 1.47 6.83 13.84
N ILE A 151 2.34 7.83 13.71
CA ILE A 151 3.09 8.12 12.49
C ILE A 151 4.57 8.04 12.85
N ASP A 152 5.26 7.04 12.31
CA ASP A 152 6.72 6.95 12.35
C ASP A 152 7.28 7.52 11.04
N SER A 153 7.70 8.78 11.07
CA SER A 153 8.18 9.51 9.91
C SER A 153 9.69 9.65 9.94
N LYS A 154 10.34 9.27 8.84
CA LYS A 154 11.77 9.49 8.63
C LYS A 154 12.17 10.96 8.51
N ASN A 155 11.23 11.84 8.17
CA ASN A 155 11.48 13.27 8.01
C ASN A 155 10.97 14.09 9.20
N HIS A 156 9.90 13.64 9.87
CA HIS A 156 9.17 14.40 10.91
C HIS A 156 9.21 13.75 12.29
N GLY A 157 9.95 12.65 12.44
CA GLY A 157 10.02 11.88 13.67
C GLY A 157 8.72 11.12 13.99
N LYS A 158 8.61 10.65 15.24
CA LYS A 158 7.45 9.91 15.73
C LYS A 158 6.40 10.87 16.27
N ASN A 159 5.21 10.83 15.69
CA ASN A 159 4.08 11.66 16.09
C ASN A 159 2.83 10.80 16.29
N THR A 160 1.88 11.32 17.06
CA THR A 160 0.54 10.71 17.17
C THR A 160 -0.48 11.77 16.79
N PHE A 161 -1.12 11.56 15.64
CA PHE A 161 -2.15 12.44 15.14
C PHE A 161 -3.52 11.98 15.66
N ARG A 162 -4.32 12.88 16.24
CA ARG A 162 -5.67 12.57 16.75
C ARG A 162 -6.71 13.39 16.00
N PRO A 163 -7.48 12.76 15.08
CA PRO A 163 -8.59 13.46 14.42
C PRO A 163 -9.67 13.91 15.42
N ASP A 164 -10.36 15.01 15.18
CA ASP A 164 -11.43 15.47 16.08
C ASP A 164 -12.61 14.49 16.09
N ARG A 165 -12.85 13.86 14.94
CA ARG A 165 -13.97 12.93 14.77
C ARG A 165 -13.68 11.91 13.68
N VAL A 166 -14.15 10.68 13.91
CA VAL A 166 -14.27 9.64 12.88
C VAL A 166 -15.74 9.41 12.59
N ILE A 167 -16.05 9.33 11.30
CA ILE A 167 -17.40 9.08 10.81
C ILE A 167 -17.40 7.84 9.92
N ARG A 168 -18.55 7.18 9.80
CA ARG A 168 -18.68 6.03 8.89
C ARG A 168 -19.02 6.50 7.49
N ALA A 169 -19.88 7.50 7.39
CA ALA A 169 -20.29 8.11 6.13
C ALA A 169 -20.43 9.64 6.26
N PRO A 170 -20.29 10.40 5.16
CA PRO A 170 -20.54 11.85 5.17
C PRO A 170 -21.93 12.24 5.70
N SER A 171 -22.94 11.38 5.53
CA SER A 171 -24.29 11.57 6.07
C SER A 171 -24.34 11.64 7.60
N ASP A 172 -23.36 11.08 8.33
CA ASP A 172 -23.28 11.14 9.80
C ASP A 172 -23.03 12.56 10.34
N VAL A 173 -22.65 13.48 9.45
CA VAL A 173 -22.37 14.89 9.73
C VAL A 173 -23.09 15.80 8.74
N ALA A 174 -24.22 15.34 8.19
CA ALA A 174 -25.07 16.14 7.31
C ALA A 174 -25.40 17.50 7.96
N GLY A 175 -25.27 18.58 7.19
CA GLY A 175 -25.47 19.95 7.66
C GLY A 175 -24.27 20.56 8.41
N SER A 176 -23.17 19.81 8.61
CA SER A 176 -21.89 20.41 8.99
C SER A 176 -21.21 21.04 7.78
N HIS A 177 -20.62 22.22 7.96
CA HIS A 177 -19.83 22.88 6.93
C HIS A 177 -18.36 22.47 6.98
N PHE A 178 -17.75 22.31 5.81
CA PHE A 178 -16.34 22.01 5.61
C PHE A 178 -15.73 22.94 4.56
N ASP A 179 -14.67 23.65 4.93
CA ASP A 179 -13.91 24.51 4.01
C ASP A 179 -13.16 23.66 2.97
N TYR A 180 -12.55 22.54 3.40
CA TYR A 180 -11.82 21.62 2.52
C TYR A 180 -12.20 20.17 2.75
N ILE A 181 -12.47 19.46 1.66
CA ILE A 181 -12.62 18.00 1.62
C ILE A 181 -11.49 17.41 0.78
N VAL A 182 -10.52 16.76 1.42
CA VAL A 182 -9.37 16.14 0.77
C VAL A 182 -9.63 14.66 0.53
N CYS A 183 -9.66 14.27 -0.74
CA CYS A 183 -9.89 12.92 -1.21
C CYS A 183 -8.54 12.19 -1.32
N THR A 184 -8.30 11.26 -0.38
CA THR A 184 -7.08 10.42 -0.35
C THR A 184 -7.38 8.92 -0.46
N HIS A 185 -8.64 8.57 -0.77
CA HIS A 185 -9.03 7.19 -1.03
C HIS A 185 -8.55 6.70 -2.39
N LYS A 186 -8.46 5.38 -2.59
CA LYS A 186 -8.16 4.81 -3.91
C LYS A 186 -9.31 5.05 -4.87
N ALA A 187 -9.00 5.56 -6.05
CA ALA A 187 -9.95 5.65 -7.14
C ALA A 187 -9.78 4.41 -8.03
N PHE A 188 -10.68 3.43 -7.90
CA PHE A 188 -10.63 2.23 -8.74
C PHE A 188 -11.15 2.50 -10.14
N ASP A 189 -12.11 3.42 -10.26
CA ASP A 189 -12.60 4.01 -11.49
C ASP A 189 -12.93 5.50 -11.25
N PRO A 190 -13.01 6.34 -12.30
CA PRO A 190 -13.28 7.77 -12.12
C PRO A 190 -14.60 8.07 -11.41
N ARG A 191 -15.68 7.33 -11.68
CA ARG A 191 -16.98 7.55 -11.01
C ARG A 191 -16.95 7.12 -9.55
N GLY A 192 -16.17 6.08 -9.24
CA GLY A 192 -15.87 5.63 -7.89
C GLY A 192 -14.99 6.59 -7.08
N ALA A 193 -14.39 7.61 -7.72
CA ALA A 193 -13.71 8.70 -7.03
C ALA A 193 -14.70 9.59 -6.25
N ILE A 194 -15.97 9.66 -6.67
CA ILE A 194 -16.99 10.38 -5.90
C ILE A 194 -17.57 9.43 -4.85
N ILE A 195 -17.18 9.66 -3.60
CA ILE A 195 -17.94 9.19 -2.44
C ILE A 195 -19.18 10.10 -2.33
N PRO A 196 -20.33 9.62 -1.79
CA PRO A 196 -21.55 10.44 -1.61
C PRO A 196 -21.33 11.59 -0.62
N LEU A 197 -20.70 12.67 -1.10
CA LEU A 197 -20.33 13.87 -0.37
C LEU A 197 -21.43 14.95 -0.42
N ASP A 198 -22.53 14.70 -1.12
CA ASP A 198 -23.69 15.61 -1.19
C ASP A 198 -24.15 16.15 0.18
N PRO A 199 -24.13 15.38 1.29
CA PRO A 199 -24.56 15.90 2.59
C PRO A 199 -23.62 16.96 3.21
N VAL A 200 -22.42 17.14 2.66
CA VAL A 200 -21.32 17.94 3.26
C VAL A 200 -20.63 18.90 2.29
N VAL A 201 -21.02 18.90 1.00
CA VAL A 201 -20.49 19.83 -0.01
C VAL A 201 -21.50 20.93 -0.25
N ASP A 202 -21.05 22.18 -0.13
CA ASP A 202 -21.79 23.38 -0.52
C ASP A 202 -20.93 24.28 -1.44
N GLY A 203 -21.47 25.42 -1.87
CA GLY A 203 -20.76 26.36 -2.76
C GLY A 203 -19.51 27.02 -2.13
N THR A 204 -19.35 26.91 -0.81
CA THR A 204 -18.19 27.43 -0.08
C THR A 204 -17.10 26.37 0.14
N THR A 205 -17.43 25.09 0.02
CA THR A 205 -16.48 23.98 0.10
C THR A 205 -15.48 23.99 -1.07
N THR A 206 -14.24 23.59 -0.78
CA THR A 206 -13.20 23.27 -1.76
C THR A 206 -12.90 21.77 -1.71
N ILE A 207 -12.87 21.12 -2.87
CA ILE A 207 -12.51 19.70 -2.97
C ILE A 207 -11.03 19.60 -3.36
N VAL A 208 -10.27 18.79 -2.62
CA VAL A 208 -8.85 18.55 -2.90
C VAL A 208 -8.67 17.10 -3.34
N VAL A 209 -8.27 16.87 -4.59
CA VAL A 209 -8.12 15.54 -5.18
C VAL A 209 -6.64 15.15 -5.20
N LEU A 210 -6.23 14.22 -4.34
CA LEU A 210 -4.85 13.73 -4.23
C LEU A 210 -4.68 12.27 -4.72
N GLN A 211 -5.72 11.72 -5.34
CA GLN A 211 -5.79 10.32 -5.77
C GLN A 211 -4.92 10.08 -7.01
N ASN A 212 -4.33 8.89 -7.16
CA ASN A 212 -3.56 8.55 -8.36
C ASN A 212 -4.44 8.47 -9.61
N GLY A 213 -3.82 8.60 -10.79
CA GLY A 213 -4.52 8.53 -12.08
C GLY A 213 -4.86 9.89 -12.65
N VAL A 214 -5.51 9.90 -13.81
CA VAL A 214 -6.03 11.11 -14.48
C VAL A 214 -7.53 10.99 -14.72
N GLY A 215 -8.23 12.11 -14.81
CA GLY A 215 -9.69 12.16 -15.02
C GLY A 215 -10.52 11.93 -13.76
N ASN A 216 -9.89 11.87 -12.58
CA ASN A 216 -10.62 11.75 -11.31
C ASN A 216 -11.37 13.04 -10.97
N GLU A 217 -10.92 14.19 -11.48
CA GLU A 217 -11.48 15.50 -11.25
C GLU A 217 -12.80 15.73 -12.01
N ASP A 218 -12.97 15.10 -13.18
CA ASP A 218 -14.12 15.33 -14.07
C ASP A 218 -15.45 15.01 -13.38
N PRO A 219 -15.61 13.87 -12.68
CA PRO A 219 -16.87 13.57 -12.01
C PRO A 219 -17.19 14.58 -10.89
N PHE A 220 -16.19 15.08 -10.15
CA PHE A 220 -16.43 16.14 -9.15
C PHE A 220 -16.91 17.43 -9.82
N ARG A 221 -16.32 17.80 -10.97
CA ARG A 221 -16.72 18.98 -11.74
C ARG A 221 -18.13 18.84 -12.32
N GLU A 222 -18.49 17.66 -12.82
CA GLU A 222 -19.85 17.34 -13.30
C GLU A 222 -20.88 17.45 -12.17
N ARG A 223 -20.55 16.92 -10.97
CA ARG A 223 -21.47 16.92 -9.83
C ARG A 223 -21.62 18.29 -9.17
N TRP A 224 -20.52 19.04 -9.05
CA TRP A 224 -20.46 20.36 -8.41
C TRP A 224 -19.76 21.39 -9.31
N PRO A 225 -20.43 21.94 -10.34
CA PRO A 225 -19.80 22.81 -11.34
C PRO A 225 -19.17 24.08 -10.76
N GLY A 226 -19.76 24.65 -9.71
CA GLY A 226 -19.28 25.89 -9.07
C GLY A 226 -18.27 25.71 -7.93
N VAL A 227 -17.94 24.47 -7.56
CA VAL A 227 -17.02 24.19 -6.44
C VAL A 227 -15.57 24.28 -6.90
N THR A 228 -14.71 24.88 -6.08
CA THR A 228 -13.27 24.90 -6.37
C THR A 228 -12.70 23.51 -6.21
N ILE A 229 -11.89 23.09 -7.18
CA ILE A 229 -11.19 21.81 -7.14
C ILE A 229 -9.70 22.10 -7.16
N ILE A 230 -9.01 21.78 -6.07
CA ILE A 230 -7.55 21.70 -6.03
C ILE A 230 -7.20 20.27 -6.41
N SER A 231 -6.38 20.08 -7.44
CA SER A 231 -5.85 18.77 -7.79
C SER A 231 -4.38 18.69 -7.42
N GLY A 232 -3.91 17.46 -7.16
CA GLY A 232 -2.54 17.24 -6.71
C GLY A 232 -1.93 15.92 -7.13
N VAL A 233 -0.61 15.91 -7.07
CA VAL A 233 0.24 14.75 -7.26
C VAL A 233 1.08 14.57 -6.00
N VAL A 234 1.01 13.37 -5.43
CA VAL A 234 1.73 13.04 -4.20
C VAL A 234 2.88 12.08 -4.52
N TRP A 235 4.10 12.51 -4.19
CA TRP A 235 5.35 11.71 -4.27
C TRP A 235 5.80 11.29 -2.87
N VAL A 236 4.85 10.84 -2.06
CA VAL A 236 5.07 10.40 -0.68
C VAL A 236 5.21 8.89 -0.65
N GLY A 237 6.30 8.40 -0.05
CA GLY A 237 6.47 6.98 0.26
C GLY A 237 5.94 6.70 1.66
N ALA A 238 4.76 6.10 1.76
CA ALA A 238 4.17 5.71 3.04
C ALA A 238 3.49 4.34 2.96
N SER A 239 3.44 3.64 4.09
CA SER A 239 2.73 2.38 4.25
C SER A 239 1.97 2.35 5.57
N GLN A 240 0.95 1.50 5.61
CA GLN A 240 0.16 1.26 6.81
C GLN A 240 0.22 -0.23 7.16
N PRO A 241 1.22 -0.68 7.93
CA PRO A 241 1.39 -2.09 8.27
C PRO A 241 0.28 -2.61 9.21
N ALA A 242 -0.37 -1.73 9.98
CA ALA A 242 -1.46 -2.08 10.87
C ALA A 242 -2.49 -0.94 10.97
N PRO A 243 -3.76 -1.23 11.34
CA PRO A 243 -4.75 -0.18 11.62
C PRO A 243 -4.22 0.89 12.58
N GLY A 244 -4.21 2.16 12.16
CA GLY A 244 -3.74 3.28 12.98
C GLY A 244 -2.21 3.45 13.08
N VAL A 245 -1.41 2.63 12.38
CA VAL A 245 0.05 2.75 12.36
C VAL A 245 0.52 3.09 10.95
N VAL A 246 1.15 4.25 10.79
CA VAL A 246 1.69 4.75 9.51
C VAL A 246 3.20 4.80 9.59
N TYR A 247 3.87 4.24 8.60
CA TYR A 247 5.30 4.42 8.38
C TYR A 247 5.50 5.34 7.18
N HIS A 248 6.26 6.42 7.36
CA HIS A 248 6.57 7.40 6.31
C HIS A 248 8.08 7.40 6.06
N THR A 249 8.45 7.15 4.80
CA THR A 249 9.84 7.12 4.33
C THR A 249 10.41 8.53 4.16
N HIS A 250 11.63 8.64 3.63
CA HIS A 250 12.22 9.94 3.29
C HIS A 250 11.58 10.62 2.08
N SER A 251 10.90 9.87 1.20
CA SER A 251 10.29 10.43 0.00
C SER A 251 9.08 11.27 0.39
N GLU A 252 9.20 12.59 0.27
CA GLU A 252 8.11 13.53 0.46
C GLU A 252 8.18 14.66 -0.59
N HIS A 253 7.13 14.77 -1.39
CA HIS A 253 6.88 15.97 -2.18
C HIS A 253 5.42 15.96 -2.62
N THR A 254 4.76 17.11 -2.56
CA THR A 254 3.39 17.27 -3.07
C THR A 254 3.35 18.38 -4.10
N GLU A 255 2.76 18.14 -5.25
CA GLU A 255 2.53 19.14 -6.28
C GLU A 255 1.03 19.45 -6.32
N LEU A 256 0.64 20.73 -6.28
CA LEU A 256 -0.74 21.17 -6.18
C LEU A 256 -1.05 22.24 -7.23
N GLY A 257 -2.29 22.31 -7.66
CA GLY A 257 -2.78 23.42 -8.48
C GLY A 257 -4.29 23.35 -8.65
N LEU A 258 -4.84 24.36 -9.31
CA LEU A 258 -6.27 24.42 -9.57
C LEU A 258 -6.64 23.53 -10.75
N PHE A 259 -7.74 22.79 -10.62
CA PHE A 259 -8.35 22.12 -11.75
C PHE A 259 -9.27 23.13 -12.47
N PRO A 260 -9.05 23.40 -13.77
CA PRO A 260 -9.71 24.49 -14.47
C PRO A 260 -11.23 24.52 -14.27
N ASN A 261 -11.77 25.69 -13.93
CA ASN A 261 -13.20 25.93 -13.85
C ASN A 261 -13.65 27.03 -14.81
N ARG A 262 -14.10 26.64 -15.99
CA ARG A 262 -14.61 27.59 -17.00
C ARG A 262 -15.96 28.22 -16.62
N SER A 263 -16.63 27.70 -15.59
CA SER A 263 -17.95 28.17 -15.16
C SER A 263 -17.88 29.25 -14.07
N LEU A 264 -16.68 29.52 -13.52
CA LEU A 264 -16.49 30.56 -12.52
C LEU A 264 -15.98 31.85 -13.15
N ASN A 265 -16.58 32.96 -12.74
CA ASN A 265 -16.21 34.31 -13.19
C ASN A 265 -15.07 34.91 -12.36
N ASP A 266 -14.73 34.31 -11.22
CA ASP A 266 -13.77 34.85 -10.26
C ASP A 266 -12.61 33.86 -10.02
N ALA A 267 -11.53 34.04 -10.78
CA ALA A 267 -10.29 33.30 -10.60
C ALA A 267 -9.56 33.65 -9.28
N SER A 268 -9.83 34.83 -8.71
CA SER A 268 -9.16 35.27 -7.48
C SER A 268 -9.64 34.49 -6.25
N LEU A 269 -10.89 34.04 -6.25
CA LEU A 269 -11.45 33.19 -5.20
C LEU A 269 -10.78 31.81 -5.16
N GLU A 270 -10.61 31.16 -6.31
CA GLU A 270 -9.97 29.84 -6.38
C GLU A 270 -8.50 29.91 -5.96
N GLU A 271 -7.80 30.96 -6.40
CA GLU A 271 -6.41 31.21 -6.02
C GLU A 271 -6.28 31.46 -4.50
N SER A 272 -7.18 32.26 -3.91
CA SER A 272 -7.22 32.49 -2.46
C SER A 272 -7.45 31.18 -1.66
N ARG A 273 -8.30 30.28 -2.18
CA ARG A 273 -8.52 28.94 -1.58
C ARG A 273 -7.27 28.06 -1.70
N LEU A 274 -6.58 28.06 -2.83
CA LEU A 274 -5.30 27.36 -2.97
C LEU A 274 -4.25 27.91 -2.00
N GLN A 275 -4.13 29.22 -1.87
CA GLN A 275 -3.20 29.88 -0.94
C GLN A 275 -3.52 29.55 0.53
N THR A 276 -4.81 29.54 0.88
CA THR A 276 -5.26 29.16 2.22
C THR A 276 -4.91 27.70 2.52
N PHE A 277 -5.22 26.78 1.61
CA PHE A 277 -4.85 25.36 1.76
C PHE A 277 -3.34 25.15 1.89
N THR A 278 -2.55 25.84 1.08
CA THR A 278 -1.09 25.70 1.10
C THR A 278 -0.45 26.34 2.33
N SER A 279 -1.01 27.43 2.87
CA SER A 279 -0.54 28.01 4.15
C SER A 279 -0.67 27.02 5.31
N VAL A 280 -1.71 26.18 5.28
CA VAL A 280 -1.95 25.13 6.26
C VAL A 280 -0.92 24.00 6.11
N LEU A 281 -0.57 23.62 4.88
CA LEU A 281 0.50 22.66 4.61
C LEU A 281 1.86 23.18 5.05
N SER A 282 2.15 24.47 4.81
CA SER A 282 3.38 25.13 5.26
C SER A 282 3.49 25.16 6.79
N ALA A 283 2.40 25.47 7.49
CA ALA A 283 2.36 25.42 8.96
C ALA A 283 2.62 24.01 9.49
N GLY A 284 2.20 22.98 8.76
CA GLY A 284 2.49 21.58 9.07
C GLY A 284 3.86 21.08 8.61
N GLY A 285 4.72 21.93 8.03
CA GLY A 285 6.05 21.54 7.55
C GLY A 285 6.05 20.64 6.32
N THR A 286 4.95 20.60 5.55
CA THR A 286 4.87 19.79 4.32
C THR A 286 5.65 20.44 3.19
N HIS A 287 6.49 19.66 2.51
CA HIS A 287 7.17 20.10 1.29
C HIS A 287 6.23 20.00 0.08
N PHE A 288 5.90 21.14 -0.53
CA PHE A 288 5.06 21.20 -1.71
C PHE A 288 5.48 22.26 -2.72
N THR A 289 4.99 22.12 -3.95
CA THR A 289 5.10 23.12 -5.03
C THR A 289 3.71 23.39 -5.60
N THR A 290 3.39 24.65 -5.89
CA THR A 290 2.15 25.02 -6.59
C THR A 290 2.39 25.28 -8.07
N PHE A 291 1.40 24.93 -8.88
CA PHE A 291 1.37 25.15 -10.32
C PHE A 291 0.06 25.81 -10.73
N ALA A 292 0.12 26.72 -11.70
CA ALA A 292 -1.08 27.33 -12.29
C ALA A 292 -1.94 26.27 -13.01
N ASP A 293 -1.30 25.37 -13.75
CA ASP A 293 -1.92 24.17 -14.31
C ASP A 293 -1.23 22.93 -13.75
N ILE A 294 -2.00 22.11 -13.03
CA ILE A 294 -1.52 20.86 -12.43
C ILE A 294 -1.62 19.66 -13.39
N GLN A 295 -2.38 19.76 -14.49
CA GLN A 295 -2.60 18.65 -15.41
C GLN A 295 -1.30 18.08 -16.01
N PRO A 296 -0.29 18.90 -16.40
CA PRO A 296 1.02 18.38 -16.80
C PRO A 296 1.66 17.45 -15.76
N ARG A 297 1.56 17.79 -14.46
CA ARG A 297 2.11 16.97 -13.37
C ARG A 297 1.31 15.69 -13.16
N ARG A 298 -0.02 15.77 -13.27
CA ARG A 298 -0.92 14.60 -13.19
C ARG A 298 -0.58 13.59 -14.28
N TRP A 299 -0.41 14.06 -15.52
CA TRP A 299 -0.01 13.22 -16.65
C TRP A 299 1.41 12.69 -16.54
N GLU A 300 2.39 13.49 -16.10
CA GLU A 300 3.74 13.01 -15.81
C GLU A 300 3.73 11.85 -14.80
N LYS A 301 2.94 11.98 -13.72
CA LYS A 301 2.76 10.92 -12.74
C LYS A 301 2.09 9.68 -13.32
N VAL A 302 1.11 9.85 -14.20
CA VAL A 302 0.46 8.71 -14.86
C VAL A 302 1.39 8.02 -15.85
N ILE A 303 2.22 8.74 -16.59
CA ILE A 303 3.26 8.14 -17.45
C ILE A 303 4.22 7.28 -16.61
N TRP A 304 4.64 7.79 -15.44
CA TRP A 304 5.44 7.02 -14.47
C TRP A 304 4.70 5.76 -13.99
N ASN A 305 3.44 5.90 -13.57
CA ASN A 305 2.66 4.79 -13.05
C ASN A 305 2.34 3.74 -14.13
N VAL A 306 1.97 4.15 -15.35
CA VAL A 306 1.72 3.22 -16.47
C VAL A 306 2.97 2.38 -16.74
N ALA A 307 4.16 2.99 -16.74
CA ALA A 307 5.37 2.21 -16.92
C ALA A 307 5.64 1.30 -15.72
N TRP A 308 5.83 1.87 -14.54
CA TRP A 308 6.36 1.09 -13.42
C TRP A 308 5.30 0.31 -12.67
N ASN A 309 4.16 0.92 -12.36
CA ASN A 309 3.10 0.23 -11.61
C ASN A 309 2.56 -0.94 -12.42
N ALA A 310 2.28 -0.74 -13.71
CA ALA A 310 1.73 -1.80 -14.55
C ALA A 310 2.74 -2.94 -14.79
N ILE A 311 3.99 -2.62 -15.15
CA ILE A 311 5.00 -3.63 -15.47
C ILE A 311 5.35 -4.44 -14.22
N THR A 312 5.68 -3.78 -13.11
CA THR A 312 6.05 -4.50 -11.87
C THR A 312 4.87 -5.31 -11.32
N ALA A 313 3.64 -4.78 -11.41
CA ALA A 313 2.45 -5.53 -11.06
C ALA A 313 2.14 -6.66 -12.04
N LEU A 314 2.64 -6.68 -13.28
CA LEU A 314 2.43 -7.79 -14.21
C LEU A 314 3.51 -8.87 -14.04
N THR A 315 4.77 -8.47 -13.95
CA THR A 315 5.93 -9.36 -13.97
C THR A 315 6.33 -9.89 -12.61
N ASP A 316 5.83 -9.28 -11.52
CA ASP A 316 6.26 -9.54 -10.15
C ASP A 316 7.76 -9.29 -9.93
N GLN A 317 8.33 -8.35 -10.69
CA GLN A 317 9.71 -7.89 -10.56
C GLN A 317 9.74 -6.43 -10.11
N ASP A 318 10.82 -6.03 -9.45
CA ASP A 318 11.10 -4.60 -9.25
C ASP A 318 11.59 -3.93 -10.56
N VAL A 319 11.61 -2.60 -10.57
CA VAL A 319 11.99 -1.82 -11.76
C VAL A 319 13.40 -2.15 -12.27
N SER A 320 14.37 -2.38 -11.39
CA SER A 320 15.75 -2.68 -11.79
C SER A 320 15.86 -4.06 -12.41
N SER A 321 15.18 -5.06 -11.84
CA SER A 321 15.07 -6.39 -12.42
C SER A 321 14.38 -6.38 -13.79
N TRP A 322 13.30 -5.62 -13.94
CA TRP A 322 12.65 -5.46 -15.24
C TRP A 322 13.60 -4.86 -16.29
N LEU A 323 14.25 -3.75 -15.98
CA LEU A 323 15.11 -3.04 -16.93
C LEU A 323 16.35 -3.84 -17.36
N SER A 324 16.78 -4.79 -16.54
CA SER A 324 17.89 -5.70 -16.83
C SER A 324 17.45 -7.05 -17.42
N SER A 325 16.15 -7.33 -17.48
CA SER A 325 15.61 -8.62 -17.90
C SER A 325 15.85 -8.95 -19.39
N SER A 326 15.94 -7.92 -20.23
CA SER A 326 16.11 -8.06 -21.69
C SER A 326 16.71 -6.79 -22.29
N PRO A 327 17.51 -6.89 -23.37
CA PRO A 327 17.91 -5.74 -24.19
C PRO A 327 16.72 -4.87 -24.65
N ASP A 328 15.53 -5.46 -24.76
CA ASP A 328 14.31 -4.80 -25.22
C ASP A 328 13.49 -4.14 -24.10
N ALA A 329 13.84 -4.35 -22.82
CA ALA A 329 13.06 -3.83 -21.70
C ALA A 329 13.03 -2.29 -21.66
N VAL A 330 14.19 -1.64 -21.86
CA VAL A 330 14.31 -0.18 -21.94
C VAL A 330 13.60 0.37 -23.19
N PRO A 331 13.86 -0.14 -24.42
CA PRO A 331 13.09 0.24 -25.62
C PRO A 331 11.57 0.11 -25.47
N TYR A 332 11.09 -1.02 -24.93
CA TYR A 332 9.67 -1.26 -24.70
C TYR A 332 9.09 -0.21 -23.74
N THR A 333 9.76 0.02 -22.61
CA THR A 333 9.30 0.97 -21.59
C THR A 333 9.23 2.39 -22.15
N ARG A 334 10.23 2.80 -22.92
CA ARG A 334 10.26 4.11 -23.59
C ARG A 334 9.10 4.26 -24.56
N GLN A 335 8.83 3.24 -25.39
CA GLN A 335 7.73 3.28 -26.35
C GLN A 335 6.37 3.32 -25.63
N LEU A 336 6.19 2.56 -24.56
CA LEU A 336 4.99 2.62 -23.71
C LEU A 336 4.78 4.02 -23.12
N MET A 337 5.83 4.64 -22.55
CA MET A 337 5.73 6.01 -22.04
C MET A 337 5.38 7.00 -23.15
N ASN A 338 5.98 6.85 -24.33
CA ASN A 338 5.71 7.72 -25.49
C ASN A 338 4.27 7.58 -26.01
N GLU A 339 3.66 6.39 -25.96
CA GLU A 339 2.23 6.21 -26.26
C GLU A 339 1.36 7.07 -25.33
N VAL A 340 1.62 7.02 -24.02
CA VAL A 340 0.88 7.83 -23.03
C VAL A 340 1.16 9.33 -23.20
N ILE A 341 2.40 9.72 -23.53
CA ILE A 341 2.77 11.10 -23.84
C ILE A 341 2.00 11.61 -25.06
N ALA A 342 1.84 10.80 -26.11
CA ALA A 342 1.07 11.17 -27.29
C ALA A 342 -0.40 11.42 -26.92
N VAL A 343 -1.00 10.57 -26.09
CA VAL A 343 -2.37 10.77 -25.57
C VAL A 343 -2.47 12.06 -24.73
N ALA A 344 -1.50 12.33 -23.85
CA ALA A 344 -1.46 13.55 -23.04
C ALA A 344 -1.40 14.81 -23.93
N LYS A 345 -0.52 14.82 -24.93
CA LYS A 345 -0.43 15.90 -25.92
C LYS A 345 -1.75 16.07 -26.70
N GLY A 346 -2.39 14.96 -27.10
CA GLY A 346 -3.71 14.98 -27.74
C GLY A 346 -4.84 15.49 -26.83
N CYS A 347 -4.68 15.39 -25.51
CA CYS A 347 -5.56 16.02 -24.52
C CYS A 347 -5.25 17.52 -24.29
N ASN A 348 -4.38 18.14 -25.11
CA ASN A 348 -3.87 19.50 -24.95
C ASN A 348 -3.12 19.74 -23.64
N VAL A 349 -2.47 18.71 -23.10
CA VAL A 349 -1.62 18.85 -21.92
C VAL A 349 -0.19 19.12 -22.38
N GLU A 350 0.43 20.15 -21.80
CA GLU A 350 1.83 20.45 -22.05
C GLU A 350 2.72 19.36 -21.43
N VAL A 351 3.45 18.64 -22.28
CA VAL A 351 4.39 17.59 -21.85
C VAL A 351 5.76 17.92 -22.38
N LYS A 352 6.75 17.92 -21.49
CA LYS A 352 8.16 18.19 -21.83
C LYS A 352 8.69 17.17 -22.83
N ASP A 353 9.50 17.65 -23.77
CA ASP A 353 10.23 16.76 -24.66
C ASP A 353 11.29 15.97 -23.89
N GLY A 354 11.51 14.72 -24.31
CA GLY A 354 12.43 13.80 -23.63
C GLY A 354 11.93 13.30 -22.27
N LEU A 355 10.67 13.53 -21.90
CA LEU A 355 10.14 13.11 -20.59
C LEU A 355 10.30 11.61 -20.33
N ALA A 356 10.07 10.75 -21.34
CA ALA A 356 10.22 9.30 -21.19
C ALA A 356 11.65 8.91 -20.74
N ASP A 357 12.67 9.48 -21.37
CA ASP A 357 14.06 9.22 -21.00
C ASP A 357 14.39 9.75 -19.59
N GLN A 358 13.92 10.95 -19.25
CA GLN A 358 14.09 11.53 -17.92
C GLN A 358 13.48 10.63 -16.82
N LEU A 359 12.29 10.07 -17.07
CA LEU A 359 11.62 9.18 -16.11
C LEU A 359 12.32 7.82 -16.01
N ILE A 360 12.85 7.28 -17.11
CA ILE A 360 13.66 6.04 -17.10
C ILE A 360 14.95 6.26 -16.32
N GLU A 361 15.69 7.34 -16.58
CA GLU A 361 16.92 7.69 -15.86
C GLU A 361 16.66 7.93 -14.37
N ARG A 362 15.54 8.58 -14.03
CA ARG A 362 15.10 8.74 -12.63
C ARG A 362 14.87 7.38 -11.98
N ALA A 363 14.21 6.44 -12.66
CA ALA A 363 13.95 5.12 -12.12
C ALA A 363 15.24 4.29 -11.93
N GLN A 364 16.17 4.36 -12.89
CA GLN A 364 17.48 3.72 -12.78
C GLN A 364 18.29 4.24 -11.58
N ARG A 365 18.24 5.54 -11.29
CA ARG A 365 18.90 6.13 -10.11
C ARG A 365 18.27 5.69 -8.78
N LEU A 366 16.97 5.42 -8.77
CA LEU A 366 16.28 4.88 -7.58
C LEU A 366 16.61 3.40 -7.34
N GLY A 367 17.01 2.67 -8.38
CA GLY A 367 17.39 1.26 -8.30
C GLY A 367 16.17 0.34 -8.13
N ALA A 368 16.29 -0.65 -7.24
CA ALA A 368 15.22 -1.60 -6.97
C ALA A 368 14.01 -0.91 -6.32
N LEU A 369 12.99 -0.64 -7.13
CA LEU A 369 11.76 0.03 -6.74
C LEU A 369 10.57 -0.92 -6.83
N ARG A 370 9.89 -1.13 -5.70
CA ARG A 370 8.57 -1.76 -5.65
C ARG A 370 7.47 -0.70 -5.72
N THR A 371 6.39 -0.99 -6.43
CA THR A 371 5.30 -0.02 -6.68
C THR A 371 4.05 -0.29 -5.85
N SER A 372 3.19 0.72 -5.73
CA SER A 372 1.92 0.60 -4.99
C SER A 372 0.98 -0.45 -5.60
N MET A 373 0.92 -0.52 -6.93
CA MET A 373 0.07 -1.49 -7.65
C MET A 373 0.61 -2.92 -7.50
N GLN A 374 1.94 -3.10 -7.50
CA GLN A 374 2.54 -4.40 -7.19
C GLN A 374 2.18 -4.83 -5.76
N ALA A 375 2.32 -3.93 -4.79
CA ALA A 375 1.96 -4.21 -3.40
C ALA A 375 0.47 -4.52 -3.21
N ASP A 376 -0.42 -3.97 -4.05
CA ASP A 376 -1.83 -4.38 -4.08
C ASP A 376 -2.01 -5.78 -4.63
N ARG A 377 -1.39 -6.09 -5.77
CA ARG A 377 -1.45 -7.44 -6.35
C ARG A 377 -0.95 -8.50 -5.37
N GLU A 378 0.22 -8.30 -4.77
CA GLU A 378 0.84 -9.22 -3.81
C GLU A 378 -0.09 -9.49 -2.61
N ALA A 379 -0.76 -8.43 -2.13
CA ALA A 379 -1.70 -8.53 -1.03
C ALA A 379 -3.13 -8.93 -1.43
N GLY A 380 -3.35 -9.32 -2.70
CA GLY A 380 -4.66 -9.68 -3.22
C GLY A 380 -5.69 -8.54 -3.11
N ARG A 381 -5.26 -7.28 -3.23
CA ARG A 381 -6.14 -6.11 -3.24
C ARG A 381 -6.48 -5.68 -4.66
N GLU A 382 -7.61 -4.98 -4.80
CA GLU A 382 -7.98 -4.36 -6.06
C GLU A 382 -6.97 -3.28 -6.43
N MET A 383 -6.56 -3.26 -7.70
CA MET A 383 -5.60 -2.32 -8.26
C MET A 383 -6.29 -1.11 -8.92
N GLU A 384 -5.63 0.05 -8.92
CA GLU A 384 -6.10 1.30 -9.56
C GLU A 384 -5.93 1.28 -11.09
N ILE A 385 -6.39 0.22 -11.76
CA ILE A 385 -6.15 0.00 -13.19
C ILE A 385 -6.93 0.99 -14.06
N GLU A 386 -8.20 1.27 -13.77
CA GLU A 386 -8.99 2.12 -14.66
C GLU A 386 -8.48 3.57 -14.68
N VAL A 387 -8.09 4.13 -13.53
CA VAL A 387 -7.64 5.53 -13.47
C VAL A 387 -6.19 5.73 -13.93
N ILE A 388 -5.36 4.68 -13.89
CA ILE A 388 -3.96 4.74 -14.33
C ILE A 388 -3.81 4.32 -15.80
N LEU A 389 -4.47 3.23 -16.23
CA LEU A 389 -4.36 2.68 -17.58
C LEU A 389 -5.64 2.91 -18.40
N GLY A 390 -6.81 2.63 -17.81
CA GLY A 390 -8.09 2.67 -18.52
C GLY A 390 -8.44 4.05 -19.08
N VAL A 391 -8.22 5.13 -18.32
CA VAL A 391 -8.48 6.50 -18.78
C VAL A 391 -7.55 6.88 -19.95
N PRO A 392 -6.22 6.68 -19.88
CA PRO A 392 -5.35 6.86 -21.05
C PRO A 392 -5.74 6.01 -22.28
N VAL A 393 -6.10 4.73 -22.10
CA VAL A 393 -6.59 3.87 -23.20
C VAL A 393 -7.84 4.48 -23.85
N LYS A 394 -8.82 4.86 -23.03
CA LYS A 394 -10.07 5.47 -23.50
C LYS A 394 -9.78 6.75 -24.27
N LYS A 395 -8.90 7.62 -23.76
CA LYS A 395 -8.52 8.89 -24.41
C LYS A 395 -7.76 8.66 -25.71
N GLY A 396 -6.86 7.69 -25.77
CA GLY A 396 -6.18 7.29 -27.01
C GLY A 396 -7.18 6.92 -28.10
N ARG A 397 -8.18 6.10 -27.77
CA ARG A 397 -9.26 5.72 -28.71
C ARG A 397 -10.12 6.89 -29.17
N GLU A 398 -10.52 7.77 -28.24
CA GLU A 398 -11.29 8.98 -28.55
C GLU A 398 -10.55 9.92 -29.52
N LEU A 399 -9.22 9.97 -29.41
CA LEU A 399 -8.35 10.85 -30.20
C LEU A 399 -7.79 10.17 -31.47
N GLY A 400 -8.06 8.89 -31.70
CA GLY A 400 -7.47 8.11 -32.80
C GLY A 400 -5.95 7.94 -32.68
N ILE A 401 -5.42 7.90 -31.45
CA ILE A 401 -4.00 7.71 -31.16
C ILE A 401 -3.77 6.24 -30.80
N ASP A 402 -2.91 5.59 -31.58
CA ASP A 402 -2.53 4.20 -31.34
C ASP A 402 -1.72 4.05 -30.05
N THR A 403 -2.17 3.15 -29.17
CA THR A 403 -1.53 2.86 -27.87
C THR A 403 -1.37 1.36 -27.60
N PRO A 404 -0.80 0.58 -28.54
CA PRO A 404 -0.84 -0.88 -28.51
C PRO A 404 -0.16 -1.50 -27.28
N ARG A 405 0.93 -0.91 -26.75
CA ARG A 405 1.60 -1.44 -25.55
C ARG A 405 0.77 -1.18 -24.31
N LEU A 406 0.23 0.03 -24.20
CA LEU A 406 -0.67 0.42 -23.12
C LEU A 406 -1.94 -0.45 -23.13
N GLU A 407 -2.57 -0.65 -24.28
CA GLU A 407 -3.75 -1.51 -24.43
C GLU A 407 -3.46 -2.96 -24.03
N GLY A 408 -2.30 -3.49 -24.44
CA GLY A 408 -1.86 -4.83 -24.04
C GLY A 408 -1.72 -4.97 -22.52
N LEU A 409 -1.03 -4.03 -21.86
CA LEU A 409 -0.89 -4.02 -20.41
C LEU A 409 -2.23 -3.87 -19.69
N TYR A 410 -3.11 -3.01 -20.19
CA TYR A 410 -4.45 -2.81 -19.64
C TYR A 410 -5.25 -4.12 -19.64
N VAL A 411 -5.34 -4.82 -20.77
CA VAL A 411 -6.11 -6.07 -20.88
C VAL A 411 -5.56 -7.16 -19.95
N LEU A 412 -4.24 -7.32 -19.88
CA LEU A 412 -3.59 -8.32 -19.02
C LEU A 412 -3.83 -8.04 -17.53
N LEU A 413 -3.69 -6.78 -17.11
CA LEU A 413 -3.90 -6.41 -15.71
C LEU A 413 -5.37 -6.47 -15.31
N VAL A 414 -6.31 -6.13 -16.21
CA VAL A 414 -7.75 -6.32 -15.95
C VAL A 414 -8.06 -7.79 -15.65
N ALA A 415 -7.47 -8.73 -16.41
CA ALA A 415 -7.66 -10.16 -16.17
C ALA A 415 -7.12 -10.59 -14.79
N ILE A 416 -5.92 -10.12 -14.41
CA ILE A 416 -5.32 -10.39 -13.09
C ILE A 416 -6.19 -9.80 -11.97
N ASN A 417 -6.65 -8.56 -12.13
CA ASN A 417 -7.47 -7.88 -11.12
C ASN A 417 -8.82 -8.57 -10.95
N ARG A 418 -9.43 -9.04 -12.04
CA ARG A 418 -10.66 -9.83 -11.99
C ARG A 418 -10.45 -11.12 -11.18
N GLN A 419 -9.37 -11.85 -11.43
CA GLN A 419 -9.05 -13.06 -10.66
C GLN A 419 -8.92 -12.76 -9.17
N ILE A 420 -8.30 -11.64 -8.80
CA ILE A 420 -8.19 -11.19 -7.40
C ILE A 420 -9.58 -10.92 -6.82
N LYS A 421 -10.46 -10.22 -7.55
CA LYS A 421 -11.83 -9.93 -7.10
C LYS A 421 -12.65 -11.20 -6.92
N ASP A 422 -12.57 -12.14 -7.85
CA ASP A 422 -13.29 -13.42 -7.80
C ASP A 422 -12.84 -14.27 -6.60
N LYS A 423 -11.53 -14.32 -6.30
CA LYS A 423 -10.98 -15.01 -5.12
C LYS A 423 -11.41 -14.40 -3.79
N ARG A 424 -11.81 -13.13 -3.75
CA ARG A 424 -12.29 -12.44 -2.54
C ARG A 424 -13.80 -12.55 -2.32
N ALA A 425 -14.54 -12.84 -3.39
CA ALA A 425 -15.98 -13.02 -3.33
C ALA A 425 -16.36 -14.43 -2.86
N ASN A 426 -15.46 -15.40 -3.06
CA ASN A 426 -15.53 -16.77 -2.52
C ASN A 426 -14.81 -16.84 -1.17
#